data_AF-F6RB30-F1
#
_entry.id   AF-F6RB30-F1
#
_cell.length_a   1.000
_cell.length_b   1.000
_cell.length_c   1.000
_cell.angle_alpha   90.00
_cell.angle_beta   90.00
_cell.angle_gamma   90.00
#
_symmetry.space_group_name_H-M   'P 1'
#
loop_
_entity.id
_entity.type
_entity.pdbx_description
1 polymer ?
#
loop_
_entity_poly.entity_id
_entity_poly.type
_entity_poly.pdbx_seq_one_letter_code
_entity_poly.pdbx_strand_id
1 'polypeptide(L)' 'MNLYLSPLLLFLAILLPSGRGMFGNNGVRVRTCTSRNAVCFFGCPPGYTWISFCHNILSCCKSMTKFLPPQAKEPWSK' A
#
# COMPACT_ATOMS: atom_id res chain seq x y z
N MET A 1 -8.87 38.44 -7.87
CA MET A 1 -8.53 37.06 -8.24
C MET A 1 -8.63 36.19 -6.99
N ASN A 2 -9.80 35.59 -6.71
CA ASN A 2 -10.07 34.99 -5.38
C ASN A 2 -10.69 33.57 -5.45
N LEU A 3 -10.47 32.81 -6.53
CA LEU A 3 -11.21 31.55 -6.76
C LEU A 3 -10.38 30.26 -6.79
N TYR A 4 -9.08 30.28 -6.46
CA TYR A 4 -8.25 29.09 -6.69
C TYR A 4 -7.85 28.28 -5.46
N LEU A 5 -8.10 28.75 -4.22
CA LEU A 5 -7.67 28.01 -3.03
C LEU A 5 -8.56 26.78 -2.73
N SER A 6 -9.87 26.89 -2.89
CA SER A 6 -10.81 25.80 -2.56
C SER A 6 -10.66 24.56 -3.46
N PRO A 7 -10.67 24.68 -4.82
CA PRO A 7 -10.47 23.51 -5.67
C PRO A 7 -9.06 22.93 -5.57
N LEU A 8 -8.03 23.75 -5.33
CA LEU A 8 -6.65 23.28 -5.14
C LEU A 8 -6.49 22.46 -3.86
N LEU A 9 -7.13 22.89 -2.76
CA LEU A 9 -7.13 22.16 -1.49
C LEU A 9 -7.87 20.81 -1.62
N LEU A 10 -8.99 20.79 -2.34
CA LEU A 10 -9.71 19.55 -2.65
C LEU A 10 -8.84 18.60 -3.49
N PHE A 11 -8.11 19.13 -4.48
CA PHE A 11 -7.20 18.32 -5.30
C PHE A 11 -6.05 17.72 -4.48
N LEU A 12 -5.46 18.50 -3.56
CA LEU A 12 -4.43 18.02 -2.65
C LEU A 12 -4.94 16.91 -1.72
N ALA A 13 -6.17 17.04 -1.20
CA ALA A 13 -6.78 16.05 -0.31
C ALA A 13 -7.03 14.69 -1.00
N ILE A 14 -7.29 14.68 -2.30
CA ILE A 14 -7.47 13.45 -3.09
C ILE A 14 -6.12 12.78 -3.41
N LEU A 15 -5.04 13.57 -3.54
CA LEU A 15 -3.70 13.08 -3.84
C LEU A 15 -2.95 12.51 -2.64
N LEU A 16 -3.36 12.84 -1.41
CA LEU A 16 -2.81 12.22 -0.20
C LEU A 16 -3.44 10.83 -0.08
N PRO A 17 -2.70 9.73 -0.39
CA PRO A 17 -3.20 8.41 -0.04
C PRO A 17 -3.41 8.43 1.47
N SER A 18 -4.67 8.38 1.90
CA SER A 18 -5.00 8.29 3.33
C SER A 18 -4.07 7.25 3.94
N GLY A 19 -3.26 7.63 4.94
CA GLY A 19 -2.15 6.79 5.46
C GLY A 19 -2.57 5.37 5.88
N ARG A 20 -3.89 5.13 5.97
CA ARG A 20 -4.55 3.82 6.09
C ARG A 20 -4.32 2.87 4.92
N GLY A 21 -3.84 3.34 3.76
CA GLY A 21 -3.48 2.46 2.63
C GLY A 21 -2.20 1.68 2.88
N MET A 22 -1.27 2.27 3.64
CA MET A 22 0.07 1.73 3.91
C MET A 22 0.15 0.96 5.23
N PHE A 23 -0.58 1.41 6.26
CA PHE A 23 -0.60 0.82 7.60
C PHE A 23 -2.03 0.44 8.01
N GLY A 24 -2.21 -0.75 8.57
CA GLY A 24 -3.54 -1.28 8.95
C GLY A 24 -4.44 -1.76 7.79
N ASN A 25 -3.92 -1.83 6.57
CA ASN A 25 -4.62 -2.43 5.42
C ASN A 25 -4.28 -3.94 5.34
N ASN A 26 -5.30 -4.79 5.30
CA ASN A 26 -5.12 -6.25 5.14
C ASN A 26 -4.90 -6.70 3.68
N GLY A 27 -4.91 -5.75 2.74
CA GLY A 27 -4.77 -6.00 1.32
C GLY A 27 -5.95 -6.75 0.71
N VAL A 28 -5.81 -7.10 -0.57
CA VAL A 28 -6.84 -7.83 -1.34
C VAL A 28 -6.34 -9.24 -1.66
N ARG A 29 -7.19 -10.25 -1.45
CA ARG A 29 -6.88 -11.64 -1.78
C ARG A 29 -7.26 -11.91 -3.23
N VAL A 30 -6.27 -12.22 -4.06
CA VAL A 30 -6.45 -12.64 -5.46
C VAL A 30 -5.89 -14.04 -5.61
N ARG A 31 -6.69 -14.98 -6.14
CA ARG A 31 -6.40 -16.43 -6.14
C ARG A 31 -4.98 -16.77 -6.61
N THR A 32 -4.53 -16.15 -7.70
CA THR A 32 -3.18 -16.37 -8.27
C THR A 32 -2.07 -15.89 -7.33
N CYS A 33 -2.20 -14.69 -6.76
CA CYS A 33 -1.24 -14.15 -5.79
C CYS A 33 -1.26 -14.94 -4.48
N THR A 34 -2.46 -15.28 -3.97
CA THR A 34 -2.62 -16.07 -2.74
C THR A 34 -2.06 -17.48 -2.86
N SER A 35 -2.09 -18.09 -4.04
CA SER A 35 -1.43 -19.40 -4.29
C SER A 35 0.09 -19.38 -4.06
N ARG A 36 0.71 -18.19 -4.05
CA ARG A 36 2.14 -17.99 -3.76
C ARG A 36 2.42 -17.57 -2.31
N ASN A 37 1.42 -17.66 -1.44
CA ASN A 37 1.43 -17.13 -0.07
C ASN A 37 1.72 -15.62 -0.04
N ALA A 38 1.06 -14.87 -0.93
CA ALA A 38 1.21 -13.42 -1.10
C ALA A 38 -0.17 -12.73 -1.14
N VAL A 39 -0.18 -11.42 -0.97
CA VAL A 39 -1.39 -10.57 -0.91
C VAL A 39 -1.22 -9.35 -1.80
N CYS A 40 -2.31 -8.84 -2.36
CA CYS A 40 -2.28 -7.70 -3.26
C CYS A 40 -2.42 -6.36 -2.51
N PHE A 41 -1.58 -5.39 -2.82
CA PHE A 41 -1.60 -4.04 -2.27
C PHE A 41 -1.45 -2.99 -3.36
N PHE A 42 -1.80 -1.74 -3.05
CA PHE A 42 -1.53 -0.59 -3.92
C PHE A 42 -0.07 -0.16 -3.77
N GLY A 43 0.83 -0.85 -4.48
CA GLY A 43 2.27 -0.85 -4.19
C GLY A 43 2.60 -1.72 -2.97
N CYS A 44 3.82 -2.28 -2.92
CA CYS A 44 4.20 -3.14 -1.80
C CYS A 44 4.62 -2.31 -0.58
N PRO A 45 4.04 -2.57 0.60
CA PRO A 45 4.45 -1.89 1.83
C PRO A 45 5.86 -2.32 2.26
N PRO A 46 6.53 -1.53 3.12
CA PRO A 46 7.81 -1.91 3.71
C PRO A 46 7.74 -3.29 4.38
N GLY A 47 8.79 -4.11 4.19
CA GLY A 47 8.80 -5.50 4.68
C GLY A 47 8.09 -6.50 3.78
N TYR A 48 7.65 -6.08 2.58
CA TYR A 48 7.15 -6.96 1.54
C TYR A 48 7.97 -6.80 0.26
N THR A 49 8.18 -7.91 -0.45
CA THR A 49 8.81 -7.93 -1.77
C THR A 49 7.74 -8.04 -2.85
N TRP A 50 7.90 -7.24 -3.90
CA TRP A 50 7.08 -7.31 -5.11
C TRP A 50 7.36 -8.58 -5.91
N ILE A 51 6.31 -9.26 -6.36
CA ILE A 51 6.42 -10.49 -7.16
C ILE A 51 5.85 -10.29 -8.57
N SER A 52 4.64 -9.74 -8.67
CA SER A 52 3.92 -9.59 -9.94
C SER A 52 2.78 -8.59 -9.80
N PHE A 53 2.07 -8.30 -10.88
CA PHE A 53 0.78 -7.61 -10.82
C PHE A 53 -0.35 -8.57 -10.47
N CYS A 54 -1.35 -8.08 -9.74
CA CYS A 54 -2.52 -8.89 -9.39
C CYS A 54 -3.64 -8.84 -10.44
N HIS A 55 -3.82 -7.73 -11.17
CA HIS A 55 -4.73 -7.57 -12.33
C HIS A 55 -4.58 -6.19 -13.02
N ASN A 56 -4.20 -5.15 -12.26
CA ASN A 56 -4.00 -3.76 -12.75
C ASN A 56 -2.88 -3.10 -11.93
N ILE A 57 -3.05 -1.86 -11.43
CA ILE A 57 -2.11 -1.10 -10.57
C ILE A 57 -1.81 -1.74 -9.20
N LEU A 58 -2.47 -2.85 -8.84
CA LEU A 58 -2.19 -3.60 -7.62
C LEU A 58 -1.00 -4.55 -7.80
N SER A 59 -0.12 -4.53 -6.81
CA SER A 59 1.08 -5.35 -6.72
C SER A 59 0.84 -6.56 -5.82
N CYS A 60 1.22 -7.74 -6.29
CA CYS A 60 1.31 -8.96 -5.49
C CYS A 60 2.58 -8.90 -4.66
N CYS A 61 2.40 -8.86 -3.33
CA CYS A 61 3.47 -8.61 -2.39
C CYS A 61 3.56 -9.78 -1.39
N LYS A 62 4.79 -10.25 -1.15
CA LYS A 62 5.06 -11.32 -0.20
C LYS A 62 5.89 -10.79 0.96
N SER A 63 5.51 -11.16 2.17
CA SER A 63 6.25 -10.76 3.37
C SER A 63 7.69 -11.26 3.31
N MET A 64 8.62 -10.36 3.59
CA MET A 64 10.05 -10.64 3.67
C MET A 64 10.33 -11.40 4.98
N THR A 65 11.19 -12.41 4.91
CA THR A 65 11.64 -13.16 6.09
C THR A 65 13.07 -12.80 6.49
N LYS A 66 13.79 -12.06 5.64
CA LYS A 66 15.18 -11.62 5.84
C LYS A 66 15.29 -10.15 5.46
N PHE A 67 16.22 -9.44 6.12
CA PHE A 67 16.52 -8.03 5.86
C PHE A 67 15.28 -7.11 5.94
N LEU A 68 14.40 -7.33 6.94
CA LEU A 68 13.25 -6.45 7.11
C LEU A 68 13.73 -5.03 7.44
N PRO A 69 13.28 -4.01 6.70
CA PRO A 69 13.59 -2.63 7.03
C PRO A 69 12.91 -2.26 8.37
N PRO A 70 13.49 -1.36 9.17
CA PRO A 70 12.88 -0.91 10.43
C PRO A 70 11.42 -0.46 10.29
N GLN A 71 11.07 0.11 9.13
CA GLN A 71 9.75 0.62 8.77
C GLN A 71 8.70 -0.47 8.52
N ALA A 72 9.10 -1.75 8.44
CA ALA A 72 8.19 -2.88 8.29
C ALA A 72 7.38 -3.15 9.57
N LYS A 73 7.84 -2.65 10.72
CA LYS A 73 7.09 -2.72 11.96
C LYS A 73 6.04 -1.63 11.98
N GLU A 74 4.79 -2.03 12.20
CA GLU A 74 3.72 -1.09 12.51
C GLU A 74 4.13 -0.26 13.72
N PRO A 75 4.07 1.09 13.67
CA PRO A 75 4.48 1.96 14.78
C PRO A 75 3.70 1.70 16.09
N TRP A 76 2.55 1.06 15.97
CA TRP A 76 1.59 0.78 17.03
C TRP A 76 1.52 -0.70 17.41
N SER A 77 2.34 -1.56 16.77
CA SER A 77 2.51 -2.95 17.19
C SER A 77 3.23 -2.95 18.53
N LYS A 78 2.55 -3.42 19.58
CA LYS A 78 3.18 -3.72 20.87
C LYS A 78 4.28 -4.78 20.72
#